data_AF-A0A1V5DZ12-F1
#
_entry.id   AF-A0A1V5DZ12-F1
#
_cell.length_a   1.000
_cell.length_b   1.000
_cell.length_c   1.000
_cell.angle_alpha   90.00
_cell.angle_beta   90.00
_cell.angle_gamma   90.00
#
_symmetry.space_group_name_H-M   'P 1'
#
loop_
_entity.id
_entity.type
_entity.pdbx_description
1 polymer ?
#
loop_
_entity_poly.entity_id
_entity_poly.type
_entity_poly.pdbx_seq_one_letter_code
_entity_poly.pdbx_strand_id
1 'polypeptide(L)' 'MDGNVPFQLPVFNGYTVDKRLRQFRKIGRDMGIEFIEFDSNKGLKLLIEMEEYFSFLFD' A
#
# COMPACT_ATOMS: atom_id res chain seq x y z
N MET A 1 27.47 14.26 1.74
CA MET A 1 26.54 14.29 0.60
C MET A 1 25.25 13.71 1.13
N ASP A 2 24.43 14.51 1.80
CA ASP A 2 23.24 13.95 2.47
C ASP A 2 22.03 14.32 1.61
N GLY A 3 22.07 13.76 0.40
CA GLY A 3 21.00 13.86 -0.57
C GLY A 3 19.81 13.09 -0.06
N ASN A 4 18.67 13.75 -0.03
CA ASN A 4 17.36 13.21 0.30
C ASN A 4 17.01 12.09 -0.69
N VAL A 5 17.44 10.85 -0.41
CA VAL A 5 17.20 9.72 -1.33
C VAL A 5 15.71 9.37 -1.26
N PRO A 6 14.99 9.40 -2.40
CA PRO A 6 13.59 9.03 -2.43
C PRO A 6 13.41 7.59 -1.92
N PHE A 7 12.57 7.41 -0.90
CA PHE A 7 12.18 6.08 -0.42
C PHE A 7 11.11 5.49 -1.34
N GLN A 8 11.34 4.28 -1.85
CA GLN A 8 10.35 3.54 -2.61
C GLN A 8 9.36 2.86 -1.67
N LEU A 9 8.07 3.21 -1.79
CA LEU A 9 7.01 2.59 -1.00
C LEU A 9 6.77 1.13 -1.44
N PRO A 10 6.45 0.22 -0.50
CA PRO A 10 6.13 -1.16 -0.83
C PRO A 10 4.84 -1.25 -1.66
N VAL A 11 4.74 -2.30 -2.46
CA VAL A 11 3.58 -2.56 -3.33
C VAL A 11 2.94 -3.89 -2.92
N PHE A 12 1.62 -3.88 -2.78
CA PHE A 12 0.81 -5.06 -2.50
C PHE A 12 -0.42 -5.07 -3.41
N ASN A 13 -0.64 -6.16 -4.15
CA ASN A 13 -1.79 -6.33 -5.05
C ASN A 13 -2.00 -5.15 -6.05
N GLY A 14 -0.90 -4.56 -6.53
CA GLY A 14 -0.90 -3.39 -7.42
C GLY A 14 -1.23 -2.06 -6.73
N TYR A 15 -1.34 -2.04 -5.40
CA TYR A 15 -1.43 -0.83 -4.58
C TYR A 15 -0.07 -0.50 -3.98
N THR A 16 0.33 0.76 -4.06
CA THR A 16 1.38 1.31 -3.22
C THR A 16 0.84 1.47 -1.79
N VAL A 17 1.58 0.97 -0.81
CA VAL A 17 1.18 1.00 0.61
C VAL A 17 1.89 2.16 1.30
N ASP A 18 1.16 3.25 1.58
CA ASP A 18 1.69 4.38 2.35
C ASP A 18 1.27 4.24 3.82
N LYS A 19 2.12 3.62 4.63
CA LYS A 19 1.86 3.41 6.06
C LYS A 19 1.81 4.72 6.85
N ARG A 20 2.47 5.79 6.39
CA ARG A 20 2.47 7.09 7.08
C ARG A 20 1.10 7.75 6.96
N LEU A 21 0.50 7.61 5.79
CA LEU A 21 -0.81 8.17 5.47
C LEU A 21 -1.95 7.16 5.68
N ARG A 22 -1.61 5.92 6.06
CA ARG A 22 -2.56 4.82 6.29
C ARG A 22 -3.48 4.58 5.09
N GLN A 23 -2.87 4.54 3.90
CA GLN A 23 -3.59 4.42 2.62
C GLN A 23 -2.97 3.38 1.70
N PHE A 24 -3.82 2.68 0.96
CA PHE A 24 -3.46 2.01 -0.29
C PHE A 24 -3.71 2.97 -1.45
N ARG A 25 -2.74 3.07 -2.36
CA ARG A 25 -2.79 3.98 -3.51
C ARG A 25 -2.59 3.24 -4.81
N LYS A 26 -3.45 3.45 -5.79
CA LYS A 26 -3.32 2.82 -7.11
C LYS A 26 -3.51 3.84 -8.20
N ILE A 27 -2.58 3.85 -9.16
CA ILE A 27 -2.70 4.69 -10.35
C ILE A 27 -3.58 3.93 -11.35
N GLY A 28 -4.76 4.47 -11.62
CA GLY A 28 -5.62 4.00 -12.71
C GLY A 28 -5.09 4.48 -14.05
N ARG A 29 -5.27 3.67 -15.10
CA ARG A 29 -4.79 3.98 -16.46
C ARG A 29 -5.41 5.26 -17.02
N ASP A 30 -6.69 5.50 -16.70
CA ASP A 30 -7.49 6.62 -17.23
C ASP A 30 -8.23 7.43 -16.15
N MET A 31 -8.17 7.01 -14.87
CA MET A 31 -9.08 7.50 -13.81
C MET A 31 -8.40 8.25 -12.65
N GLY A 32 -7.12 8.59 -12.77
CA GLY A 32 -6.37 9.23 -11.68
C GLY A 32 -5.94 8.25 -10.58
N ILE A 33 -5.61 8.78 -9.41
CA ILE A 33 -5.13 7.98 -8.28
C ILE A 33 -6.32 7.57 -7.41
N GLU A 34 -6.50 6.27 -7.23
CA GLU A 34 -7.40 5.71 -6.22
C GLU A 34 -6.70 5.72 -4.86
N PHE A 35 -7.39 6.23 -3.84
CA PHE A 35 -6.97 6.21 -2.46
C PHE A 35 -7.95 5.37 -1.65
N ILE A 36 -7.44 4.39 -0.92
CA ILE A 36 -8.23 3.55 -0.02
C ILE A 36 -7.65 3.71 1.38
N GLU A 37 -8.42 4.34 2.27
CA GLU A 37 -8.05 4.45 3.68
C GLU A 37 -8.03 3.07 4.34
N PHE A 38 -7.06 2.85 5.22
CA PHE A 38 -6.90 1.59 5.96
C PHE A 38 -8.12 1.24 6.82
N ASP A 39 -8.84 2.24 7.33
CA ASP A 39 -10.02 2.05 8.18
C ASP A 39 -11.34 1.89 7.40
N SER A 40 -11.31 2.01 6.07
CA SER A 40 -12.44 1.66 5.23
C SER A 40 -12.66 0.15 5.20
N ASN A 41 -13.90 -0.29 4.95
CA ASN A 41 -14.21 -1.72 4.79
C ASN A 41 -13.34 -2.42 3.73
N LYS A 42 -12.94 -1.70 2.66
CA LYS A 42 -12.05 -2.21 1.62
C LYS A 42 -10.59 -2.25 2.10
N GLY A 43 -10.13 -1.21 2.79
CA GLY A 43 -8.78 -1.12 3.34
C GLY A 43 -8.50 -2.17 4.41
N LEU A 44 -9.46 -2.42 5.32
CA LEU A 44 -9.32 -3.45 6.35
C LEU A 44 -9.16 -4.85 5.73
N LYS A 45 -9.92 -5.18 4.68
CA LYS A 45 -9.77 -6.45 3.95
C LYS A 45 -8.39 -6.56 3.31
N LEU A 46 -7.92 -5.51 2.64
CA LEU A 46 -6.58 -5.48 2.03
C LEU A 46 -5.46 -5.60 3.07
N LEU A 47 -5.63 -5.04 4.27
CA LEU A 47 -4.66 -5.18 5.36
C LEU A 47 -4.55 -6.63 5.84
N ILE A 48 -5.70 -7.29 6.07
CA ILE A 48 -5.72 -8.70 6.48
C ILE A 48 -5.04 -9.57 5.41
N GLU A 49 -5.42 -9.41 4.13
CA GLU A 49 -4.78 -10.13 3.01
C GLU A 49 -3.28 -9.88 2.95
N MET A 50 -2.84 -8.65 3.19
CA MET A 50 -1.43 -8.27 3.18
C MET A 50 -0.66 -8.89 4.36
N GLU A 51 -1.24 -8.88 5.56
CA GLU A 51 -0.64 -9.49 6.76
C GLU A 51 -0.50 -11.00 6.60
N GLU A 52 -1.54 -11.69 6.12
CA GLU A 52 -1.50 -13.12 5.82
C GLU A 52 -0.44 -13.46 4.76
N TYR A 53 -0.38 -12.69 3.67
CA TYR A 53 0.59 -12.90 2.60
C TYR A 53 2.03 -12.78 3.08
N PHE A 54 2.35 -11.71 3.83
CA PHE A 54 3.70 -11.52 4.34
C PHE A 54 4.03 -12.51 5.45
N SER A 55 3.09 -12.87 6.33
CA SER A 55 3.31 -13.92 7.33
C SER A 55 3.73 -15.23 6.65
N PHE A 56 3.02 -15.63 5.60
CA PHE A 56 3.35 -16.85 4.84
C PHE A 56 4.74 -16.79 4.16
N LEU A 57 5.14 -15.63 3.65
CA LEU A 57 6.43 -15.48 2.95
C LEU A 57 7.65 -15.47 3.88
N PHE A 58 7.45 -15.17 5.16
CA PHE A 58 8.53 -15.04 6.14
C PHE A 58 8.56 -16.18 7.17
N ASP A 59 7.71 -17.20 7.00
CA ASP A 59 7.82 -18.54 7.63
C ASP A 59 8.77 -19.45 6.83
#